data_AF-A0A965HF31-F1
#
_entry.id   AF-A0A965HF31-F1
#
_cell.length_a   1.000
_cell.length_b   1.000
_cell.length_c   1.000
_cell.angle_alpha   90.00
_cell.angle_beta   90.00
_cell.angle_gamma   90.00
#
_symmetry.space_group_name_H-M   'P 1'
#
loop_
_entity.id
_entity.type
_entity.pdbx_description
1 polymer ?
#
loop_
_entity_poly.entity_id
_entity_poly.type
_entity_poly.pdbx_seq_one_letter_code
_entity_poly.pdbx_strand_id
1 'polypeptide(L)'
;MKQPIIPGFYPDPSVCRVGSDFYLACSSFEYFPGLPIFHSRDLIHWRQIGHVLNRSEQLDLSRVHSSRGIWAPALRHHQGKFYLVTTCMFPEGGKQLLFTAKDPQGPWS
;
A
#
# COMPACT_ATOMS: atom_id res chain seq x y z
N MET A 1 0.32 13.17 -22.28
CA MET A 1 0.53 12.62 -20.92
C MET A 1 -0.49 13.29 -20.01
N LYS A 2 -1.29 12.53 -19.25
CA LYS A 2 -2.34 13.10 -18.38
C LYS A 2 -1.85 13.04 -16.93
N GLN A 3 -1.80 14.19 -16.27
CA GLN A 3 -1.50 14.28 -14.84
C GLN A 3 -2.77 14.69 -14.09
N PRO A 4 -3.03 14.11 -12.89
CA PRO A 4 -2.26 13.05 -12.23
C PRO A 4 -2.37 11.68 -12.94
N ILE A 5 -1.31 10.87 -12.85
CA ILE A 5 -1.26 9.52 -13.46
C ILE A 5 -2.28 8.58 -12.79
N ILE A 6 -2.41 8.68 -11.47
CA ILE A 6 -3.47 8.02 -10.69
C ILE A 6 -4.30 9.13 -10.03
N PRO A 7 -5.50 9.45 -10.56
CA PRO A 7 -6.36 10.50 -10.00
C PRO A 7 -7.12 10.03 -8.76
N GLY A 8 -7.47 10.98 -7.88
CA GLY A 8 -8.26 10.72 -6.66
C GLY A 8 -7.40 10.63 -5.41
N PHE A 9 -7.90 9.92 -4.39
CA PHE A 9 -7.25 9.76 -3.08
C PHE A 9 -6.18 8.66 -3.12
N TYR A 10 -5.03 8.99 -3.72
CA TYR A 10 -3.86 8.10 -3.77
C TYR A 10 -2.57 8.85 -3.38
N PRO A 11 -2.48 9.32 -2.12
CA PRO A 11 -1.30 10.02 -1.62
C PRO A 11 -0.11 9.09 -1.36
N ASP A 12 1.06 9.69 -1.14
CA ASP A 12 2.31 9.03 -0.76
C ASP A 12 2.70 7.81 -1.63
N PRO A 13 2.76 7.95 -2.97
CA PRO A 13 3.03 6.81 -3.84
C PRO A 13 4.44 6.25 -3.62
N SER A 14 4.50 4.94 -3.32
CA SER A 14 5.75 4.19 -3.21
C SER A 14 5.89 3.22 -4.37
N VAL A 15 6.77 3.55 -5.33
CA VAL A 15 6.99 2.75 -6.54
C VAL A 15 8.11 1.72 -6.34
N CYS A 16 7.89 0.50 -6.83
CA CYS A 16 8.86 -0.58 -6.85
C CYS A 16 8.84 -1.28 -8.22
N ARG A 17 10.02 -1.55 -8.80
CA ARG A 17 10.15 -2.28 -10.07
C ARG A 17 10.62 -3.72 -9.80
N VAL A 18 10.01 -4.70 -10.48
CA VAL A 18 10.43 -6.11 -10.48
C VAL A 18 10.46 -6.60 -11.93
N GLY A 19 11.65 -6.81 -12.48
CA GLY A 19 11.80 -7.17 -13.89
C GLY A 19 11.31 -6.05 -14.81
N SER A 20 10.28 -6.33 -15.62
CA SER A 20 9.61 -5.38 -16.52
C SER A 20 8.32 -4.80 -15.92
N ASP A 21 7.93 -5.21 -14.73
CA ASP A 21 6.70 -4.77 -14.06
C ASP A 21 7.00 -3.71 -13.00
N PHE A 22 6.08 -2.76 -12.85
CA PHE A 22 6.10 -1.70 -11.85
C PHE A 22 4.91 -1.84 -10.92
N TYR A 23 5.14 -1.61 -9.64
CA TYR A 23 4.15 -1.67 -8.58
C TYR A 23 4.16 -0.37 -7.80
N LEU A 24 3.00 0.09 -7.36
CA LEU A 24 2.85 1.32 -6.59
C LEU A 24 1.88 1.08 -5.43
N ALA A 25 2.29 1.43 -4.22
CA ALA A 25 1.42 1.43 -3.05
C ALA A 25 1.19 2.85 -2.54
N CYS A 26 -0.01 3.14 -2.05
CA CYS A 26 -0.39 4.45 -1.48
C CYS A 26 -0.85 4.32 -0.03
N SER A 27 -0.79 5.41 0.72
CA SER A 27 -1.42 5.50 2.04
C SER A 27 -2.95 5.46 1.90
N SER A 28 -3.64 4.98 2.94
CA SER A 28 -5.10 4.82 2.95
C SER A 28 -5.76 5.35 4.22
N PHE A 29 -4.96 5.80 5.18
CA PHE A 29 -5.42 6.36 6.44
C PHE A 29 -6.41 5.42 7.17
N GLU A 30 -7.59 5.91 7.55
CA GLU A 30 -8.63 5.14 8.23
C GLU A 30 -9.41 4.16 7.34
N TYR A 31 -9.21 4.20 6.02
CA TYR A 31 -10.00 3.42 5.08
C TYR A 31 -9.54 1.96 5.02
N PHE A 32 -10.53 1.06 4.99
CA PHE A 32 -10.36 -0.38 4.85
C PHE A 32 -11.21 -0.91 3.67
N PRO A 33 -10.70 -1.79 2.80
CA PRO A 33 -9.34 -2.32 2.77
C PRO A 33 -8.29 -1.24 2.51
N GLY A 34 -7.13 -1.34 3.16
CA GLY A 34 -6.08 -0.32 3.17
C GLY A 34 -4.90 -0.65 2.27
N LEU A 35 -3.99 0.31 2.06
CA LEU A 35 -2.78 0.15 1.25
C LEU A 35 -3.07 -0.40 -0.17
N PRO A 36 -3.80 0.35 -1.03
CA PRO A 36 -4.06 -0.10 -2.39
C PRO A 36 -2.75 -0.31 -3.15
N ILE A 37 -2.67 -1.39 -3.93
CA ILE A 37 -1.54 -1.69 -4.81
C ILE A 37 -1.97 -1.58 -6.27
N PHE A 38 -1.16 -0.89 -7.06
CA PHE A 38 -1.29 -0.75 -8.50
C PHE A 38 -0.16 -1.47 -9.22
N HIS A 39 -0.44 -1.87 -10.46
CA HIS A 39 0.51 -2.47 -11.40
C HIS A 39 0.54 -1.70 -12.71
N SER A 40 1.73 -1.61 -13.32
CA SER A 40 1.96 -1.05 -14.64
C SER A 40 3.14 -1.74 -15.32
N ARG A 41 3.22 -1.65 -16.66
CA ARG A 41 4.40 -2.06 -17.45
C ARG A 41 5.06 -0.89 -18.20
N ASP A 42 4.38 0.25 -18.27
CA ASP A 42 4.79 1.39 -19.08
C ASP A 42 4.85 2.72 -18.29
N LEU A 43 4.56 2.68 -16.98
CA LEU A 43 4.45 3.84 -16.08
C LEU A 43 3.35 4.84 -16.44
N ILE A 44 2.57 4.56 -17.50
CA ILE A 44 1.51 5.42 -18.01
C ILE A 44 0.15 4.86 -17.60
N HIS A 45 -0.08 3.57 -17.83
CA HIS A 45 -1.33 2.89 -17.52
C HIS A 45 -1.16 2.09 -16.24
N TRP A 46 -1.95 2.42 -15.23
CA TRP A 46 -1.93 1.78 -13.92
C TRP A 46 -3.28 1.11 -13.64
N ARG A 47 -3.23 -0.14 -13.18
CA ARG A 47 -4.41 -0.90 -12.74
C ARG A 47 -4.25 -1.24 -11.27
N GLN A 48 -5.28 -0.95 -10.46
CA GLN A 48 -5.31 -1.44 -9.10
C GLN A 48 -5.47 -2.97 -9.11
N ILE A 49 -4.57 -3.67 -8.44
CA ILE A 49 -4.52 -5.14 -8.41
C ILE A 49 -4.89 -5.72 -7.04
N GLY A 50 -5.06 -4.88 -6.02
CA GLY A 50 -5.49 -5.32 -4.69
C GLY A 50 -5.18 -4.32 -3.59
N HIS A 51 -5.14 -4.84 -2.37
CA HIS A 51 -4.85 -4.12 -1.13
C HIS A 51 -3.94 -5.00 -0.26
N VAL A 52 -2.93 -4.41 0.38
CA VAL A 52 -2.07 -5.14 1.34
C VAL A 52 -2.84 -5.48 2.60
N LEU A 53 -3.68 -4.55 3.06
CA LEU A 53 -4.51 -4.72 4.24
C LEU A 53 -5.95 -5.00 3.78
N ASN A 54 -6.33 -6.27 3.75
CA ASN A 54 -7.66 -6.69 3.30
C ASN A 54 -8.35 -7.73 4.22
N ARG A 55 -7.71 -8.07 5.34
CA ARG A 55 -8.27 -8.96 6.36
C ARG A 55 -8.26 -8.29 7.72
N SER A 56 -9.34 -8.43 8.48
CA SER A 56 -9.49 -7.85 9.82
C SER A 56 -8.43 -8.33 10.81
N GLU A 57 -7.92 -9.55 10.61
CA GLU A 57 -6.89 -10.15 11.46
C GLU A 57 -5.52 -9.51 11.29
N GLN A 58 -5.28 -8.79 10.18
CA GLN A 58 -4.01 -8.10 9.95
C GLN A 58 -3.90 -6.82 10.79
N LEU A 59 -5.00 -6.06 10.90
CA LEU A 59 -5.02 -4.79 11.63
C LEU A 59 -6.45 -4.34 11.91
N ASP A 60 -6.74 -4.05 13.18
CA ASP A 60 -7.99 -3.40 13.58
C ASP A 60 -7.86 -1.87 13.48
N LEU A 61 -8.63 -1.26 12.57
CA LEU A 61 -8.71 0.19 12.38
C LEU A 61 -9.94 0.84 13.03
N SER A 62 -10.78 0.07 13.75
CA SER A 62 -12.08 0.53 14.28
C SER A 62 -11.98 1.71 15.26
N ARG A 63 -10.83 1.85 15.94
CA ARG A 63 -10.59 2.87 16.96
C ARG A 63 -9.85 4.10 16.41
N VAL A 64 -9.59 4.13 15.11
CA VAL A 64 -8.71 5.12 14.51
C VAL A 64 -9.52 6.33 14.06
N HIS A 65 -9.04 7.53 14.37
CA HIS A 65 -9.71 8.78 14.00
C HIS A 65 -9.46 9.16 12.54
N SER A 66 -10.25 10.11 12.04
CA SER A 66 -10.10 10.63 10.68
C SER A 66 -8.68 11.13 10.39
N SER A 67 -8.19 10.82 9.19
CA SER A 67 -6.82 11.09 8.72
C SER A 67 -5.70 10.50 9.60
N ARG A 68 -6.01 9.50 10.44
CA ARG A 68 -5.02 8.66 11.13
C ARG A 68 -4.96 7.30 10.46
N GLY A 69 -4.46 6.28 11.16
CA GLY A 69 -4.34 4.93 10.60
C GLY A 69 -3.16 4.86 9.65
N ILE A 70 -3.38 4.34 8.46
CA ILE A 70 -2.31 3.97 7.53
C ILE A 70 -1.70 5.18 6.82
N TRP A 71 -0.52 5.59 7.23
CA TRP A 71 0.25 6.68 6.61
C TRP A 71 1.20 6.14 5.51
N ALA A 72 2.07 7.02 5.01
CA ALA A 72 2.96 6.77 3.88
C ALA A 72 3.63 5.37 3.90
N PRO A 73 3.45 4.56 2.84
CA PRO A 73 4.11 3.27 2.73
C PRO A 73 5.49 3.36 2.05
N ALA A 74 6.30 2.34 2.28
CA ALA A 74 7.53 2.04 1.54
C ALA A 74 7.47 0.62 0.99
N LEU A 75 7.24 0.47 -0.32
CA LEU A 75 7.19 -0.82 -1.01
C LEU A 75 8.56 -1.18 -1.60
N ARG A 76 9.10 -2.35 -1.26
CA ARG A 76 10.36 -2.88 -1.79
C ARG A 76 10.20 -4.35 -2.17
N HIS A 77 11.02 -4.81 -3.10
CA HIS A 77 11.11 -6.20 -3.49
C HIS A 77 12.55 -6.68 -3.35
N HIS A 78 12.75 -7.81 -2.70
CA HIS A 78 14.07 -8.41 -2.51
C HIS A 78 13.93 -9.94 -2.50
N GLN A 79 14.80 -10.63 -3.26
CA GLN A 79 14.87 -12.10 -3.31
C GLN A 79 13.50 -12.81 -3.47
N GLY A 80 12.69 -12.34 -4.43
CA GLY A 80 11.39 -12.96 -4.75
C GLY A 80 10.27 -12.69 -3.73
N LYS A 81 10.43 -11.68 -2.88
CA LYS A 81 9.45 -11.29 -1.88
C LYS A 81 9.27 -9.77 -1.84
N PHE A 82 8.02 -9.34 -1.72
CA PHE A 82 7.64 -7.97 -1.45
C PHE A 82 7.62 -7.69 0.04
N TYR A 83 8.05 -6.48 0.38
CA TYR A 83 8.09 -5.92 1.73
C TYR A 83 7.41 -4.56 1.66
N LEU A 84 6.37 -4.35 2.46
CA LEU A 84 5.75 -3.05 2.62
C LEU A 84 5.88 -2.62 4.08
N VAL A 85 6.56 -1.51 4.31
CA VAL A 85 6.61 -0.83 5.61
C VAL A 85 5.65 0.34 5.60
N THR A 86 4.89 0.56 6.66
CA THR A 86 4.02 1.74 6.83
C THR A 86 3.93 2.13 8.30
N THR A 87 3.49 3.35 8.57
CA THR A 87 3.12 3.77 9.93
C THR A 87 1.61 3.67 10.10
N CYS A 88 1.15 2.98 11.15
CA CYS A 88 -0.22 3.08 11.62
C CYS A 88 -0.30 4.02 12.82
N MET A 89 -1.00 5.15 12.65
CA MET A 89 -1.23 6.13 13.70
C MET A 89 -2.47 5.77 14.52
N PHE A 90 -2.26 5.14 15.68
CA PHE A 90 -3.32 4.88 16.65
C PHE A 90 -3.55 6.07 17.58
N PRO A 91 -4.64 6.08 18.37
CA PRO A 91 -4.83 7.07 19.43
C PRO A 91 -3.67 7.11 20.44
N GLU A 92 -3.11 5.95 20.78
CA GLU A 92 -1.99 5.80 21.74
C GLU A 92 -0.60 6.12 21.15
N GLY A 93 -0.49 6.31 19.83
CA GLY A 93 0.77 6.62 19.15
C GLY A 93 0.98 5.87 17.83
N GLY A 94 2.03 6.28 17.11
CA GLY A 94 2.42 5.67 15.85
C GLY A 94 3.15 4.35 16.03
N LYS A 95 2.77 3.32 15.27
CA LYS A 95 3.48 2.04 15.18
C LYS A 95 3.95 1.80 13.76
N GLN A 96 5.20 1.37 13.59
CA GLN A 96 5.69 0.88 12.31
C GLN A 96 5.23 -0.55 12.10
N LEU A 97 4.64 -0.82 10.94
CA LEU A 97 4.15 -2.13 10.54
C LEU A 97 4.94 -2.62 9.34
N LEU A 98 5.16 -3.94 9.27
CA LEU A 98 5.78 -4.62 8.13
C LEU A 98 4.83 -5.70 7.63
N PHE A 99 4.55 -5.65 6.33
CA PHE A 99 3.80 -6.67 5.61
C PHE A 99 4.72 -7.32 4.57
N THR A 100 4.53 -8.63 4.33
CA THR A 100 5.26 -9.33 3.28
C THR A 100 4.34 -10.22 2.44
N ALA A 101 4.69 -10.38 1.16
CA ALA A 101 4.00 -11.29 0.24
C ALA A 101 4.97 -11.78 -0.85
N LYS A 102 4.68 -12.95 -1.45
CA LYS A 102 5.40 -13.42 -2.65
C LYS A 102 4.78 -12.90 -3.94
N ASP A 103 3.45 -12.72 -3.94
CA ASP A 103 2.68 -12.13 -5.03
C ASP A 103 2.15 -10.77 -4.56
N PRO A 104 2.28 -9.68 -5.33
CA PRO A 104 1.79 -8.36 -4.95
C PRO A 104 0.25 -8.30 -4.79
N GLN A 105 -0.50 -9.24 -5.37
CA GLN A 105 -1.95 -9.40 -5.14
C GLN A 105 -2.26 -10.11 -3.81
N GLY A 106 -1.24 -10.65 -3.14
CA GLY A 106 -1.33 -11.36 -1.88
C GLY A 106 -1.33 -12.88 -2.01
N PRO A 107 -1.53 -13.61 -0.90
CA PRO A 107 -1.84 -13.07 0.42
C PRO A 107 -0.66 -12.32 1.04
N TRP A 108 -0.96 -11.19 1.68
CA TRP A 108 -0.03 -10.45 2.52
C TRP A 108 -0.11 -10.97 3.95
N SER A 109 1.01 -11.02 4.66
CA SER A 109 1.09 -11.43 6.07
C SER A 109 0.13 -10.67 6.97
#